data_AF-A0A5S3PTN6-F1
#
_entry.id   AF-A0A5S3PTN6-F1
#
_cell.length_a   1.000
_cell.length_b   1.000
_cell.length_c   1.000
_cell.angle_alpha   90.00
_cell.angle_beta   90.00
_cell.angle_gamma   90.00
#
_symmetry.space_group_name_H-M   'P 1'
#
loop_
_entity.id
_entity.type
_entity.pdbx_description
1 polymer ?
#
loop_
_entity_poly.entity_id
_entity_poly.type
_entity_poly.pdbx_seq_one_letter_code
_entity_poly.pdbx_strand_id
1 'polypeptide(L)'
;MIAELKILNKKILVFGVILILISSCQSSDGREVGWQMVFHNDANGQAIYGDKSKLVDAVRLGYPVRIGWGGNSVEHIANVEFLTIFQGEEVFAQINTIIGQAPQIDGDSLKMRFRTQNHWTKIAGTNGYSTGLMTDYFKDTIVGGGTDRYSSTAWYVLYPNNHVEQKARPLWRKESPNWEKWRKKNE
;
A
#
# COMPACT_ATOMS: atom_id res chain seq x y z
N MET A 1 -37.27 -54.74 -5.15
CA MET A 1 -37.99 -53.44 -5.13
C MET A 1 -37.65 -52.56 -3.91
N ILE A 2 -37.66 -53.06 -2.67
CA ILE A 2 -37.42 -52.23 -1.46
C ILE A 2 -35.95 -51.79 -1.29
N ALA A 3 -34.97 -52.58 -1.75
CA ALA A 3 -33.55 -52.25 -1.62
C ALA A 3 -33.09 -51.09 -2.53
N GLU A 4 -33.66 -50.97 -3.73
CA GLU A 4 -33.29 -49.91 -4.68
C GLU A 4 -33.84 -48.53 -4.27
N LEU A 5 -35.03 -48.49 -3.65
CA LEU A 5 -35.61 -47.25 -3.12
C LEU A 5 -34.73 -46.62 -2.02
N LYS A 6 -34.07 -47.45 -1.19
CA LYS A 6 -33.14 -46.98 -0.15
C LYS A 6 -31.84 -46.40 -0.71
N ILE A 7 -31.34 -46.95 -1.82
CA ILE A 7 -30.12 -46.48 -2.49
C ILE A 7 -30.38 -45.16 -3.21
N LEU A 8 -31.56 -45.00 -3.83
CA LEU A 8 -31.97 -43.75 -4.48
C LEU A 8 -32.10 -42.60 -3.46
N ASN A 9 -32.72 -42.86 -2.30
CA ASN A 9 -32.81 -41.88 -1.22
C ASN A 9 -31.44 -41.48 -0.65
N LYS A 10 -30.47 -42.40 -0.57
CA LYS A 10 -29.11 -42.09 -0.11
C LYS A 10 -28.33 -41.23 -1.11
N LYS A 11 -28.51 -41.46 -2.42
CA LYS A 11 -27.90 -40.63 -3.47
C LYS A 11 -28.50 -39.22 -3.52
N ILE A 12 -29.82 -39.09 -3.37
CA ILE A 12 -30.50 -37.79 -3.30
C ILE A 12 -30.05 -36.99 -2.07
N LEU A 13 -29.90 -37.67 -0.91
CA LEU A 13 -29.39 -37.04 0.31
C LEU A 13 -27.94 -36.54 0.15
N VAL A 14 -27.06 -37.35 -0.44
CA VAL A 14 -25.66 -36.97 -0.69
C VAL A 14 -25.56 -35.81 -1.69
N PHE A 15 -26.36 -35.82 -2.76
CA PHE A 15 -26.39 -34.75 -3.73
C PHE A 15 -26.92 -33.43 -3.13
N GLY A 16 -27.92 -33.52 -2.24
CA GLY A 16 -28.42 -32.38 -1.47
C GLY A 16 -27.39 -31.78 -0.51
N VAL A 17 -26.63 -32.62 0.21
CA VAL A 17 -25.55 -32.16 1.10
C VAL A 17 -24.40 -31.51 0.31
N ILE A 18 -24.05 -32.06 -0.85
CA ILE A 18 -23.05 -31.45 -1.74
C ILE A 18 -23.54 -30.08 -2.24
N LEU A 19 -24.81 -29.96 -2.67
CA LEU A 19 -25.38 -28.67 -3.10
C LEU A 19 -25.37 -27.60 -2.01
N ILE A 20 -25.64 -27.98 -0.75
CA ILE A 20 -25.60 -27.06 0.39
C ILE A 20 -24.16 -26.59 0.67
N LEU A 21 -23.16 -27.45 0.50
CA LEU A 21 -21.74 -27.09 0.69
C LEU A 21 -21.23 -26.12 -0.38
N ILE A 22 -21.74 -26.16 -1.61
CA ILE A 22 -21.38 -25.19 -2.68
C ILE A 22 -22.10 -23.84 -2.52
N SER A 23 -23.26 -23.80 -1.86
CA SER A 23 -23.99 -22.55 -1.58
C SER A 23 -23.46 -21.78 -0.36
N SER A 24 -22.52 -22.34 0.41
CA SER A 24 -21.89 -21.64 1.55
C SER A 24 -20.66 -20.80 1.19
N CYS A 25 -20.27 -20.73 -0.09
CA CYS A 25 -19.43 -19.63 -0.56
C CYS A 25 -20.29 -18.36 -0.70
N GLN A 26 -20.72 -17.81 0.43
CA GLN A 26 -21.10 -16.41 0.47
C GLN A 26 -19.79 -15.63 0.32
N SER A 27 -19.45 -15.26 -0.91
CA SER A 27 -18.58 -14.10 -1.13
C SER A 27 -19.26 -12.96 -0.38
N SER A 28 -18.74 -12.59 0.78
CA SER A 28 -19.10 -11.31 1.35
C SER A 28 -18.85 -10.32 0.24
N ASP A 29 -19.90 -9.67 -0.25
CA ASP A 29 -19.79 -8.42 -1.01
C ASP A 29 -19.35 -7.34 0.00
N GLY A 30 -18.23 -7.63 0.65
CA GLY A 30 -17.65 -6.95 1.79
C GLY A 30 -16.87 -5.81 1.20
N ARG A 31 -17.60 -4.81 0.73
CA ARG A 31 -17.04 -3.52 0.37
C ARG A 31 -16.16 -3.08 1.53
N GLU A 32 -14.86 -3.17 1.34
CA GLU A 32 -13.92 -2.85 2.41
C GLU A 32 -14.06 -1.36 2.68
N VAL A 33 -14.46 -1.03 3.91
CA VAL A 33 -14.62 0.35 4.38
C VAL A 33 -13.47 0.68 5.31
N GLY A 34 -13.00 1.92 5.24
CA GLY A 34 -11.94 2.40 6.12
C GLY A 34 -10.55 2.15 5.56
N TRP A 35 -9.56 2.17 6.45
CA TRP A 35 -8.16 1.97 6.08
C TRP A 35 -7.87 0.50 5.84
N GLN A 36 -7.40 0.19 4.63
CA GLN A 36 -7.08 -1.17 4.20
C GLN A 36 -5.68 -1.21 3.62
N MET A 37 -4.89 -2.22 4.00
CA MET A 37 -3.65 -2.49 3.29
C MET A 37 -4.02 -3.06 1.92
N VAL A 38 -3.57 -2.42 0.84
CA VAL A 38 -3.87 -2.84 -0.53
C VAL A 38 -2.66 -3.42 -1.24
N PHE A 39 -1.46 -3.07 -0.77
CA PHE A 39 -0.21 -3.50 -1.36
C PHE A 39 0.92 -3.44 -0.33
N HIS A 40 1.86 -4.39 -0.39
CA HIS A 40 3.10 -4.38 0.39
C HIS A 40 4.21 -4.90 -0.50
N ASN A 41 5.25 -4.09 -0.70
CA ASN A 41 6.45 -4.51 -1.41
C ASN A 41 7.60 -4.83 -0.46
N ASP A 42 8.49 -5.74 -0.88
CA ASP A 42 9.80 -5.93 -0.27
C ASP A 42 10.80 -4.84 -0.73
N ALA A 43 12.06 -4.99 -0.33
CA ALA A 43 13.13 -4.07 -0.72
C ALA A 43 13.47 -4.11 -2.23
N ASN A 44 13.13 -5.19 -2.94
CA ASN A 44 13.33 -5.33 -4.37
C ASN A 44 12.10 -4.85 -5.19
N GLY A 45 11.06 -4.35 -4.52
CA GLY A 45 9.80 -3.96 -5.15
C GLY A 45 8.87 -5.13 -5.47
N GLN A 46 9.19 -6.35 -5.04
CA GLN A 46 8.34 -7.51 -5.22
C GLN A 46 7.16 -7.46 -4.26
N ALA A 47 5.98 -7.82 -4.76
CA ALA A 47 4.77 -7.91 -3.95
C ALA A 47 4.91 -9.03 -2.92
N ILE A 48 4.79 -8.70 -1.64
CA ILE A 48 4.67 -9.68 -0.55
C ILE A 48 3.24 -9.73 0.03
N TYR A 49 2.42 -8.73 -0.30
CA TYR A 49 0.98 -8.75 -0.05
C TYR A 49 0.24 -7.84 -1.05
N GLY A 50 -1.01 -8.19 -1.35
CA GLY A 50 -1.93 -7.36 -2.12
C GLY A 50 -1.57 -7.22 -3.60
N ASP A 51 -2.12 -6.20 -4.24
CA ASP A 51 -1.95 -5.94 -5.67
C ASP A 51 -1.65 -4.46 -5.92
N LYS A 52 -0.50 -4.18 -6.56
CA LYS A 52 -0.05 -2.83 -6.91
C LYS A 52 -1.10 -2.11 -7.78
N SER A 53 -1.84 -2.84 -8.61
CA SER A 53 -2.89 -2.26 -9.47
C SER A 53 -4.00 -1.59 -8.66
N LYS A 54 -4.39 -2.17 -7.53
CA LYS A 54 -5.39 -1.59 -6.61
C LYS A 54 -4.92 -0.28 -6.02
N LEU A 55 -3.63 -0.19 -5.67
CA LEU A 55 -3.02 1.05 -5.21
C LEU A 55 -3.01 2.10 -6.34
N VAL A 56 -2.55 1.74 -7.54
CA VAL A 56 -2.54 2.64 -8.70
C VAL A 56 -3.94 3.22 -8.97
N ASP A 57 -4.96 2.37 -8.93
CA ASP A 57 -6.34 2.78 -9.15
C ASP A 57 -6.87 3.66 -8.02
N ALA A 58 -6.59 3.32 -6.75
CA ALA A 58 -6.94 4.15 -5.60
C ALA A 58 -6.33 5.57 -5.69
N VAL A 59 -5.05 5.66 -6.09
CA VAL A 59 -4.39 6.96 -6.29
C VAL A 59 -5.06 7.76 -7.41
N ARG A 60 -5.43 7.12 -8.53
CA ARG A 60 -6.15 7.79 -9.63
C ARG A 60 -7.55 8.26 -9.23
N LEU A 61 -8.20 7.53 -8.33
CA LEU A 61 -9.50 7.90 -7.76
C LEU A 61 -9.39 8.97 -6.67
N GLY A 62 -8.17 9.40 -6.32
CA GLY A 62 -7.93 10.45 -5.32
C GLY A 62 -8.16 9.97 -3.89
N TYR A 63 -8.09 8.66 -3.63
CA TYR A 63 -8.27 8.15 -2.28
C TYR A 63 -7.05 8.48 -1.39
N PRO A 64 -7.28 8.81 -0.11
CA PRO A 64 -6.18 9.05 0.83
C PRO A 64 -5.29 7.81 0.98
N VAL A 65 -3.97 8.03 1.00
CA VAL A 65 -2.97 6.96 1.13
C VAL A 65 -2.11 7.18 2.37
N ARG A 66 -1.77 6.08 3.04
CA ARG A 66 -0.72 6.00 4.06
C ARG A 66 0.34 4.99 3.64
N ILE A 67 1.57 5.23 4.04
CA ILE A 67 2.64 4.25 3.93
C ILE A 67 3.11 3.83 5.32
N GLY A 68 3.45 2.56 5.45
CA GLY A 68 4.07 1.97 6.64
C GLY A 68 5.44 1.38 6.31
N TRP A 69 6.41 1.58 7.20
CA TRP A 69 7.74 0.97 7.10
C TRP A 69 8.32 0.79 8.51
N GLY A 70 9.30 -0.08 8.66
CA GLY A 70 9.86 -0.35 9.98
C GLY A 70 11.04 -1.32 9.95
N GLY A 71 11.52 -1.63 11.14
CA GLY A 71 12.53 -2.66 11.39
C GLY A 71 12.26 -3.35 12.71
N ASN A 72 13.24 -4.12 13.20
CA ASN A 72 13.07 -5.09 14.30
C ASN A 72 12.44 -4.56 15.60
N SER A 73 12.44 -3.24 15.86
CA SER A 73 11.94 -2.67 17.11
C SER A 73 11.05 -1.44 16.97
N VAL A 74 10.83 -0.94 15.74
CA VAL A 74 10.02 0.26 15.49
C VAL A 74 9.29 0.13 14.15
N GLU A 75 8.01 0.45 14.17
CA GLU A 75 7.17 0.63 12.99
C GLU A 75 6.75 2.10 12.89
N HIS A 76 6.67 2.58 11.66
CA HIS A 76 6.22 3.93 11.33
C HIS A 76 5.06 3.82 10.36
N ILE A 77 4.05 4.66 10.57
CA ILE A 77 2.94 4.87 9.64
C ILE A 77 2.78 6.37 9.46
N ALA A 78 2.69 6.83 8.21
CA ALA A 78 2.51 8.24 7.91
C ALA A 78 1.49 8.45 6.79
N ASN A 79 0.78 9.58 6.86
CA ASN A 79 0.00 10.06 5.72
C ASN A 79 0.94 10.46 4.59
N VAL A 80 0.55 10.15 3.36
CA VAL A 80 1.24 10.61 2.16
C VAL A 80 0.69 11.98 1.78
N GLU A 81 1.58 12.94 1.54
CA GLU A 81 1.21 14.29 1.10
C GLU A 81 1.28 14.43 -0.42
N PHE A 82 2.24 13.75 -1.06
CA PHE A 82 2.45 13.86 -2.50
C PHE A 82 2.64 12.48 -3.14
N LEU A 83 1.86 12.21 -4.18
CA LEU A 83 1.84 10.94 -4.91
C LEU A 83 2.23 11.15 -6.36
N THR A 84 3.08 10.28 -6.89
CA THR A 84 3.46 10.23 -8.30
C THR A 84 3.20 8.83 -8.84
N ILE A 85 2.54 8.73 -10.00
CA ILE A 85 2.43 7.48 -10.75
C ILE A 85 3.35 7.57 -11.96
N PHE A 86 4.44 6.81 -11.97
CA PHE A 86 5.36 6.72 -13.10
C PHE A 86 4.93 5.60 -14.04
N GLN A 87 4.79 5.95 -15.33
CA GLN A 87 4.39 5.03 -16.41
C GLN A 87 3.12 4.20 -16.13
N GLY A 88 2.28 4.64 -15.19
CA GLY A 88 1.04 3.96 -14.86
C GLY A 88 1.22 2.68 -14.05
N GLU A 89 2.45 2.39 -13.61
CA GLU A 89 2.83 1.12 -12.98
C GLU A 89 3.41 1.35 -11.58
N GLU A 90 4.34 2.29 -11.43
CA GLU A 90 5.01 2.54 -10.15
C GLU A 90 4.42 3.76 -9.43
N VAL A 91 4.12 3.60 -8.14
CA VAL A 91 3.67 4.67 -7.27
C VAL A 91 4.81 5.10 -6.35
N PHE A 92 5.07 6.40 -6.30
CA PHE A 92 5.99 7.03 -5.36
C PHE A 92 5.20 7.94 -4.43
N ALA A 93 5.48 7.84 -3.14
CA ALA A 93 4.84 8.60 -2.07
C ALA A 93 5.87 9.41 -1.30
N GLN A 94 5.66 10.72 -1.17
CA GLN A 94 6.39 11.58 -0.26
C GLN A 94 5.52 11.93 0.95
N ILE A 95 6.09 11.79 2.15
CA ILE A 95 5.44 12.15 3.40
C ILE A 95 5.80 13.59 3.80
N ASN A 96 4.97 14.19 4.67
CA ASN A 96 5.31 15.44 5.31
C ASN A 96 6.61 15.34 6.12
N THR A 97 7.27 16.48 6.27
CA THR A 97 8.46 16.60 7.11
C THR A 97 8.12 16.31 8.57
N ILE A 98 8.94 15.48 9.21
CA ILE A 98 8.76 15.01 10.59
C ILE A 98 9.95 15.48 11.44
N ILE A 99 9.66 16.01 12.64
CA ILE A 99 10.68 16.23 13.68
C ILE A 99 11.16 14.85 14.14
N GLY A 100 12.47 14.59 14.08
CA GLY A 100 13.01 13.29 14.45
C GLY A 100 12.56 12.80 15.83
N GLN A 101 12.31 11.51 15.95
CA GLN A 101 11.90 10.86 17.19
C GLN A 101 12.85 9.70 17.51
N ALA A 102 13.07 9.42 18.79
CA ALA A 102 13.83 8.25 19.23
C ALA A 102 13.25 7.63 20.50
N PRO A 103 13.05 6.30 20.50
CA PRO A 103 12.75 5.58 21.73
C PRO A 103 13.97 5.63 22.65
N GLN A 104 13.73 5.83 23.94
CA GLN A 104 14.74 5.79 24.99
C GLN A 104 14.23 4.90 26.12
N ILE A 105 15.01 3.87 26.45
CA ILE A 105 14.80 3.02 27.61
C ILE A 105 15.48 3.70 28.81
N ASP A 106 14.73 3.86 29.89
CA ASP A 106 15.15 4.54 31.12
C ASP A 106 14.66 3.71 32.32
N GLY A 107 15.52 2.80 32.79
CA GLY A 107 15.14 1.74 33.73
C GLY A 107 14.05 0.84 33.15
N ASP A 108 12.97 0.66 33.91
CA ASP A 108 11.79 -0.12 33.50
C ASP A 108 10.80 0.69 32.65
N SER A 109 11.16 1.91 32.24
CA SER A 109 10.28 2.79 31.45
C SER A 109 10.77 2.97 30.01
N LEU A 110 9.81 3.04 29.07
CA LEU A 110 10.03 3.40 27.68
C LEU A 110 9.47 4.80 27.42
N LYS A 111 10.30 5.69 26.89
CA LYS A 111 9.92 7.07 26.54
C LYS A 111 10.22 7.34 25.08
N MET A 112 9.49 8.28 24.49
CA MET A 112 9.80 8.85 23.17
C MET A 112 10.32 10.27 23.34
N ARG A 113 11.44 10.60 22.69
CA ARG A 113 12.04 11.95 22.74
C ARG A 113 12.21 12.53 21.34
N PHE A 114 12.15 13.85 21.25
CA PHE A 114 12.48 14.58 20.03
C PHE A 114 14.00 14.60 19.80
N ARG A 115 14.40 14.43 18.54
CA ARG A 115 15.71 14.79 18.01
C ARG A 115 15.61 16.20 17.44
N THR A 116 15.79 17.19 18.31
CA THR A 116 15.38 18.59 18.07
C THR A 116 16.14 19.30 16.96
N GLN A 117 17.31 18.81 16.55
CA GLN A 117 18.13 19.45 15.52
C GLN A 117 17.63 19.16 14.10
N ASN A 118 17.02 18.00 13.87
CA ASN A 118 16.83 17.48 12.53
C ASN A 118 15.36 17.22 12.21
N HIS A 119 14.96 17.72 11.06
CA HIS A 119 13.76 17.31 10.35
C HIS A 119 14.12 16.26 9.31
N TRP A 120 13.19 15.36 9.02
CA TRP A 120 13.36 14.43 7.92
C TRP A 120 12.07 14.25 7.12
N THR A 121 12.22 14.05 5.81
CA THR A 121 11.15 13.60 4.91
C THR A 121 11.61 12.34 4.18
N LYS A 122 10.67 11.56 3.65
CA LYS A 122 10.92 10.32 2.93
C LYS A 122 10.08 10.24 1.68
N ILE A 123 10.69 9.71 0.63
CA ILE A 123 10.02 9.17 -0.55
C ILE A 123 10.12 7.64 -0.48
N ALA A 124 9.02 6.95 -0.71
CA ALA A 124 8.96 5.50 -0.87
C ALA A 124 8.31 5.15 -2.22
N GLY A 125 8.85 4.15 -2.90
CA GLY A 125 8.37 3.65 -4.18
C GLY A 125 7.90 2.20 -4.07
N THR A 126 6.89 1.85 -4.86
CA THR A 126 6.40 0.47 -5.00
C THR A 126 7.40 -0.48 -5.64
N ASN A 127 8.48 0.05 -6.21
CA ASN A 127 9.63 -0.68 -6.75
C ASN A 127 10.73 -0.94 -5.70
N GLY A 128 10.43 -0.74 -4.41
CA GLY A 128 11.38 -0.95 -3.32
C GLY A 128 12.32 0.23 -3.07
N TYR A 129 12.45 1.14 -4.03
CA TYR A 129 13.27 2.33 -3.90
C TYR A 129 12.72 3.26 -2.81
N SER A 130 13.62 3.82 -2.00
CA SER A 130 13.29 4.87 -1.06
C SER A 130 14.46 5.82 -0.91
N THR A 131 14.16 7.10 -0.77
CA THR A 131 15.14 8.10 -0.36
C THR A 131 14.58 8.93 0.78
N GLY A 132 15.46 9.55 1.55
CA GLY A 132 15.07 10.47 2.60
C GLY A 132 16.00 11.67 2.58
N LEU A 133 15.49 12.82 3.01
CA LEU A 133 16.27 14.03 3.19
C LEU A 133 16.17 14.45 4.64
N MET A 134 17.30 14.81 5.23
CA MET A 134 17.41 15.32 6.58
C MET A 134 17.93 16.75 6.54
N THR A 135 17.19 17.65 7.18
CA THR A 135 17.55 19.07 7.26
C THR A 135 17.76 19.48 8.71
N ASP A 136 18.80 20.27 8.96
CA ASP A 136 18.93 21.03 10.20
C ASP A 136 17.95 22.21 10.10
N TYR A 137 16.89 22.15 10.89
CA TYR A 137 15.80 23.12 10.80
C TYR A 137 16.21 24.53 11.28
N PHE A 138 17.19 24.61 12.18
CA PHE A 138 17.65 25.91 12.67
C PHE A 138 18.59 26.61 11.70
N LYS A 139 19.34 25.84 10.91
CA LYS A 139 20.31 26.37 9.94
C LYS A 139 19.76 26.41 8.51
N ASP A 140 18.63 25.76 8.26
CA ASP A 140 18.06 25.54 6.93
C ASP A 140 19.08 24.90 5.95
N THR A 141 19.76 23.85 6.43
CA THR A 141 20.77 23.13 5.65
C THR A 141 20.46 21.65 5.55
N ILE A 142 20.83 21.03 4.43
CA ILE A 142 20.80 19.57 4.30
C ILE A 142 21.97 19.00 5.10
N VAL A 143 21.67 18.12 6.06
CA VAL A 143 22.67 17.48 6.94
C VAL A 143 22.75 15.97 6.76
N GLY A 144 21.90 15.39 5.92
CA GLY A 144 21.98 13.99 5.56
C GLY A 144 20.87 13.55 4.59
N GLY A 145 20.99 12.31 4.13
CA GLY A 145 20.06 11.75 3.15
C GLY A 145 20.50 11.97 1.71
N GLY A 146 19.56 11.91 0.77
CA GLY A 146 19.81 12.03 -0.68
C GLY A 146 20.45 10.80 -1.31
N THR A 147 20.71 9.75 -0.53
CA THR A 147 21.15 8.45 -1.03
C THR A 147 19.98 7.49 -1.12
N ASP A 148 19.95 6.80 -2.24
CA ASP A 148 19.00 5.74 -2.55
C ASP A 148 19.14 4.59 -1.54
N ARG A 149 18.01 4.11 -1.08
CA ARG A 149 17.87 2.94 -0.22
C ARG A 149 16.80 2.04 -0.78
N TYR A 150 16.84 0.79 -0.34
CA TYR A 150 15.85 -0.21 -0.71
C TYR A 150 15.14 -0.67 0.57
N SER A 151 13.83 -0.47 0.63
CA SER A 151 13.05 -0.73 1.84
C SER A 151 11.68 -1.32 1.56
N SER A 152 11.29 -2.30 2.36
CA SER A 152 9.92 -2.81 2.37
C SER A 152 8.95 -1.71 2.81
N THR A 153 7.83 -1.60 2.10
CA THR A 153 6.80 -0.56 2.35
C THR A 153 5.41 -1.15 2.21
N ALA A 154 4.60 -0.99 3.25
CA ALA A 154 3.17 -1.30 3.24
C ALA A 154 2.36 -0.07 2.84
N TRP A 155 1.31 -0.27 2.05
CA TRP A 155 0.49 0.78 1.47
C TRP A 155 -0.97 0.60 1.86
N TYR A 156 -1.53 1.63 2.46
CA TYR A 156 -2.89 1.64 2.96
C TYR A 156 -3.72 2.69 2.23
N VAL A 157 -4.96 2.34 1.91
CA VAL A 157 -5.93 3.22 1.25
C VAL A 157 -7.14 3.37 2.15
N LEU A 158 -7.67 4.60 2.25
CA LEU A 158 -8.94 4.86 2.89
C LEU A 158 -10.09 4.74 1.88
N TYR A 159 -10.83 3.64 1.95
CA TYR A 159 -12.04 3.46 1.13
C TYR A 159 -13.27 4.07 1.80
N PRO A 160 -14.06 4.89 1.08
CA PRO A 160 -15.26 5.49 1.62
C PRO A 160 -16.39 4.47 1.78
N ASN A 161 -17.29 4.68 2.74
CA ASN A 161 -18.45 3.81 3.00
C ASN A 161 -19.34 3.60 1.77
N ASN A 162 -19.42 4.61 0.90
CA ASN A 162 -20.24 4.62 -0.31
C ASN A 162 -19.37 4.73 -1.56
N HIS A 163 -18.37 3.86 -1.73
CA HIS A 163 -17.64 3.84 -2.98
C HIS A 163 -18.61 3.47 -4.12
N VAL A 164 -18.79 4.39 -5.05
CA VAL A 164 -19.39 4.09 -6.35
C VAL A 164 -18.29 3.40 -7.14
N GLU A 165 -18.62 2.29 -7.80
CA GLU A 165 -17.69 1.59 -8.68
C GLU A 165 -17.29 2.53 -9.83
N GLN A 166 -16.17 3.23 -9.63
CA GLN A 166 -15.66 4.21 -10.56
C GLN A 166 -14.40 3.65 -11.19
N LYS A 167 -14.40 3.60 -12.53
CA LYS A 167 -13.21 3.18 -13.27
C LYS A 167 -12.12 4.25 -13.14
N ALA A 168 -10.99 3.88 -12.55
CA ALA A 168 -9.79 4.71 -12.52
C ALA A 168 -9.32 5.04 -13.96
N ARG A 169 -8.94 6.30 -14.19
CA ARG A 169 -8.46 6.77 -15.49
C ARG A 169 -7.06 7.39 -15.34
N PRO A 170 -6.10 7.08 -16.21
CA PRO A 170 -4.79 7.70 -16.15
C PRO A 170 -4.88 9.18 -16.55
N LEU A 171 -4.09 10.02 -15.88
CA LEU A 171 -3.98 11.45 -16.22
C LEU A 171 -3.10 11.70 -17.47
N TRP A 172 -2.32 10.71 -17.88
CA TRP A 172 -1.38 10.78 -19.00
C TRP A 172 -1.64 9.64 -20.00
N ARG A 173 -1.13 9.78 -21.24
CA ARG A 173 -1.24 8.75 -22.29
C ARG A 173 0.12 8.53 -22.95
N LYS A 174 0.43 7.27 -23.27
CA LYS A 174 1.62 6.85 -24.04
C LYS A 174 1.63 7.40 -25.48
N GLU A 175 0.56 8.03 -25.93
CA GLU A 175 0.49 8.63 -27.28
C GLU A 175 0.63 10.15 -27.24
N SER A 176 0.86 10.75 -26.07
CA SER A 176 1.03 12.20 -25.99
C SER A 176 2.36 12.64 -26.64
N PRO A 177 2.43 13.79 -27.31
CA PRO A 177 3.68 14.31 -27.88
C PRO A 177 4.81 14.43 -26.85
N ASN A 178 4.46 14.75 -25.59
CA ASN A 178 5.40 14.82 -24.48
C ASN A 178 5.99 13.45 -24.14
N TRP A 179 5.18 12.38 -24.19
CA TRP A 179 5.67 11.02 -24.00
C TRP A 179 6.64 10.62 -25.09
N GLU A 180 6.30 10.85 -26.36
CA GLU A 180 7.17 10.45 -27.47
C GLU A 180 8.51 11.19 -27.45
N LYS A 181 8.50 12.48 -27.06
CA LYS A 181 9.73 13.25 -26.84
C LYS A 181 10.55 12.70 -25.66
N TRP A 182 9.90 12.32 -24.56
CA TRP A 182 10.58 11.74 -23.41
C TRP A 182 11.18 10.37 -23.76
N ARG A 183 10.42 9.50 -24.43
CA ARG A 183 10.85 8.17 -24.85
C ARG A 183 12.12 8.23 -25.69
N LYS A 184 12.13 9.04 -26.76
CA LYS A 184 13.32 9.24 -27.62
C LYS A 184 14.57 9.74 -26.90
N LYS A 185 14.42 10.36 -25.73
CA LYS A 185 15.55 10.90 -24.95
C LYS A 185 16.11 9.88 -23.95
N ASN A 186 15.31 8.89 -23.53
CA ASN A 186 15.64 8.00 -22.40
C ASN A 186 15.67 6.51 -22.78
N GLU A 187 15.40 6.16 -24.04
CA GLU A 187 15.71 4.88 -24.69
C GLU A 187 16.95 5.03 -25.58
#